data_AF-A0AAW0DIX2-F1
#
_entry.id   AF-A0AAW0DIX2-F1
#
_cell.length_a   1.000
_cell.length_b   1.000
_cell.length_c   1.000
_cell.angle_alpha   90.00
_cell.angle_beta   90.00
_cell.angle_gamma   90.00
#
_symmetry.space_group_name_H-M   'P 1'
#
loop_
_entity.id
_entity.type
_entity.pdbx_description
1 polymer ?
#
loop_
_entity_poly.entity_id
_entity_poly.type
_entity_poly.pdbx_seq_one_letter_code
_entity_poly.pdbx_strand_id
1 'polypeptide(L)'
;MFSGPNRDSDMFQSQRGGVGDEQIQSQNAGKMSLAAILNRDPSEQPSSLQGGGQPDTYRDIDVDVNQGSVSSLTDKHCIPGHTPTTGSNIVNKGPLQAGSLNNSVPQWQGLPFNLLAGPIPPLSKERFNSSYRSFCTQKNITHEQRLLSINGFIIDLYALHVEVIKERGASMVRYLPFASLPECSPNFKVQHGDLWPVVAGRLGYVQFPGEPPMSGQAAAHQLAHVYKEYLMEFDCIYMTAFVEQRRKNMMLAQLAQTPIFTKYTVPQIKTLVEFSKKSVQEMRLVNLSEVLIHGVEGHRQQLQVLAREENLLRVLLAMKSSQERNVGVTPSHQTLYQALRDVHELKESYLQRCIPVLLKVDVPIEQRQEYVGLLEQVHIKATSMDQKLHYLHFVGKNEQNTKVVISKVINVQQQRIMMGQDNPQFIMTLDGLRKADRIVQNALEFVVRAGRLMAIQR
;
A
#
# COMPACT_ATOMS: atom_id res chain seq x y z
N MET A 1 26.40 -73.19 16.34
CA MET A 1 27.69 -73.36 17.04
C MET A 1 28.61 -72.25 16.57
N PHE A 2 28.68 -71.17 17.37
CA PHE A 2 29.88 -70.60 18.02
C PHE A 2 30.75 -69.78 17.05
N SER A 3 31.22 -68.55 17.30
CA SER A 3 31.10 -67.56 18.37
C SER A 3 31.86 -66.30 17.91
N GLY A 4 31.58 -65.13 18.50
CA GLY A 4 32.42 -63.93 18.37
C GLY A 4 33.82 -64.09 18.97
N PRO A 5 34.64 -63.02 18.96
CA PRO A 5 34.62 -62.17 20.16
C PRO A 5 34.83 -60.66 19.97
N ASN A 6 34.40 -59.96 21.03
CA ASN A 6 34.70 -58.58 21.48
C ASN A 6 36.20 -58.25 21.56
N ARG A 7 36.50 -56.93 21.53
CA ARG A 7 37.54 -56.13 22.25
C ARG A 7 37.65 -54.77 21.54
N ASP A 8 37.81 -53.59 22.13
CA ASP A 8 37.91 -53.14 23.52
C ASP A 8 37.56 -51.64 23.56
N SER A 9 37.07 -51.22 24.72
CA SER A 9 36.80 -49.85 25.13
C SER A 9 38.09 -49.14 25.54
N ASP A 10 38.28 -47.88 25.14
CA ASP A 10 39.15 -46.93 25.87
C ASP A 10 38.55 -45.52 25.89
N MET A 11 37.94 -45.22 27.05
CA MET A 11 38.30 -44.12 27.95
C MET A 11 38.90 -42.84 27.33
N PHE A 12 38.09 -41.78 27.27
CA PHE A 12 38.57 -40.41 27.55
C PHE A 12 37.52 -39.62 28.35
N GLN A 13 37.87 -39.34 29.61
CA GLN A 13 37.27 -38.35 30.50
C GLN A 13 38.00 -36.99 30.34
N SER A 14 37.39 -35.93 30.87
CA SER A 14 37.78 -34.50 30.88
C SER A 14 37.31 -33.71 29.65
N GLN A 15 36.70 -32.52 29.77
CA GLN A 15 36.60 -31.61 30.91
C GLN A 15 35.43 -30.64 30.67
N ARG A 16 34.83 -30.18 31.78
CA ARG A 16 33.85 -29.10 31.85
C ARG A 16 34.44 -27.78 31.33
N GLY A 17 33.70 -27.09 30.49
CA GLY A 17 33.90 -25.67 30.18
C GLY A 17 32.56 -25.06 29.77
N GLY A 18 31.99 -24.24 30.64
CA GLY A 18 30.72 -23.57 30.40
C GLY A 18 30.84 -22.42 29.40
N VAL A 19 29.84 -22.29 28.54
CA VAL A 19 29.50 -21.12 27.73
C VAL A 19 27.98 -21.21 27.61
N GLY A 20 27.19 -20.39 28.32
CA GLY A 20 26.95 -19.00 27.95
C GLY A 20 25.69 -18.96 27.08
N ASP A 21 24.53 -18.86 27.73
CA ASP A 21 23.22 -18.67 27.08
C ASP A 21 23.19 -17.32 26.35
N GLU A 22 23.59 -17.30 25.07
CA GLU A 22 23.35 -16.17 24.18
C GLU A 22 22.06 -16.43 23.39
N GLN A 23 20.97 -15.95 23.97
CA GLN A 23 19.63 -16.04 23.42
C GLN A 23 19.55 -15.22 22.13
N ILE A 24 19.35 -15.93 21.01
CA ILE A 24 19.22 -15.39 19.66
C ILE A 24 18.01 -14.45 19.60
N GLN A 25 18.28 -13.14 19.67
CA GLN A 25 17.32 -12.08 19.39
C GLN A 25 17.54 -11.55 17.96
N SER A 26 17.39 -12.41 16.96
CA SER A 26 17.43 -12.05 15.53
C SER A 26 16.10 -12.34 14.86
N GLN A 27 15.03 -11.69 15.33
CA GLN A 27 13.72 -11.72 14.66
C GLN A 27 13.00 -10.37 14.80
N ASN A 28 13.63 -9.25 14.42
CA ASN A 28 12.89 -7.97 14.25
C ASN A 28 13.50 -6.94 13.27
N ALA A 29 14.60 -7.24 12.57
CA ALA A 29 15.28 -6.28 11.68
C ALA A 29 14.48 -5.88 10.41
N GLY A 30 13.46 -6.66 10.02
CA GLY A 30 12.70 -6.42 8.78
C GLY A 30 11.69 -5.27 8.81
N LYS A 31 11.29 -4.77 9.99
CA LYS A 31 10.27 -3.71 10.12
C LYS A 31 10.84 -2.30 10.27
N MET A 32 12.13 -2.16 10.59
CA MET A 32 12.74 -0.83 10.84
C MET A 32 13.09 -0.05 9.57
N SER A 33 13.30 -0.70 8.43
CA SER A 33 13.81 -0.04 7.20
C SER A 33 12.81 0.94 6.57
N LEU A 34 11.51 0.65 6.58
CA LEU A 34 10.49 1.53 5.98
C LEU A 34 10.21 2.79 6.83
N ALA A 35 10.33 2.67 8.16
CA ALA A 35 10.16 3.80 9.08
C ALA A 35 11.32 4.79 9.00
N ALA A 36 12.55 4.28 8.82
CA ALA A 36 13.74 5.12 8.64
C ALA A 36 13.67 5.98 7.37
N ILE A 37 13.10 5.46 6.28
CA ILE A 37 12.99 6.17 5.00
C ILE A 37 11.90 7.27 5.04
N LEU A 38 10.82 7.09 5.81
CA LEU A 38 9.60 7.91 5.71
C LEU A 38 9.36 8.89 6.86
N ASN A 39 10.15 8.85 7.95
CA ASN A 39 9.96 9.79 9.06
C ASN A 39 10.33 11.21 8.63
N ARG A 40 9.32 12.08 8.56
CA ARG A 40 9.46 13.52 8.31
C ARG A 40 9.52 14.21 9.66
N ASP A 41 10.65 14.81 9.99
CA ASP A 41 10.77 15.75 11.11
C ASP A 41 9.99 17.04 10.76
N PRO A 42 9.03 17.51 11.59
CA PRO A 42 8.24 18.71 11.32
C PRO A 42 8.94 20.03 11.72
N SER A 43 10.24 20.04 12.01
CA SER A 43 10.92 21.19 12.63
C SER A 43 11.92 21.95 11.74
N GLU A 44 11.55 22.35 10.52
CA GLU A 44 12.32 23.38 9.79
C GLU A 44 11.38 24.38 9.09
N GLN A 45 11.03 25.44 9.83
CA GLN A 45 10.63 26.74 9.26
C GLN A 45 11.81 27.71 9.44
N PRO A 46 12.26 28.42 8.40
CA PRO A 46 13.28 29.44 8.57
C PRO A 46 12.67 30.69 9.20
N SER A 47 13.14 31.03 10.40
CA SER A 47 12.87 32.29 11.09
C SER A 47 13.50 33.44 10.31
N SER A 48 12.67 34.33 9.74
CA SER A 48 13.13 35.56 9.11
C SER A 48 13.58 36.57 10.17
N LEU A 49 14.76 37.13 9.93
CA LEU A 49 15.39 38.20 10.70
C LEU A 49 14.54 39.47 10.71
N GLN A 50 14.36 40.00 11.91
CA GLN A 50 13.78 41.29 12.22
C GLN A 50 14.89 42.34 12.14
N GLY A 51 14.77 43.31 11.22
CA GLY A 51 15.68 44.44 11.10
C GLY A 51 14.90 45.68 10.66
N GLY A 52 14.80 46.65 11.55
CA GLY A 52 14.04 47.89 11.37
C GLY A 52 14.73 48.91 10.45
N GLY A 53 13.92 49.88 10.00
CA GLY A 53 14.39 51.05 9.25
C GLY A 53 13.25 51.80 8.58
N GLN A 54 12.74 52.83 9.25
CA GLN A 54 12.11 54.03 8.66
C GLN A 54 12.98 55.23 9.11
N PRO A 55 12.92 56.44 8.50
CA PRO A 55 11.91 56.95 7.59
C PRO A 55 12.44 57.80 6.39
N ASP A 56 11.49 58.40 5.67
CA ASP A 56 11.52 59.72 5.00
C ASP A 56 11.45 59.84 3.47
N THR A 57 10.29 60.37 3.06
CA THR A 57 10.05 61.53 2.16
C THR A 57 9.89 61.42 0.64
N TYR A 58 8.72 61.95 0.21
CA TYR A 58 8.40 62.75 -0.99
C TYR A 58 8.35 62.11 -2.40
N ARG A 59 7.14 61.94 -2.97
CA ARG A 59 6.49 62.88 -3.92
C ARG A 59 5.23 62.31 -4.60
N ASP A 60 4.13 63.04 -4.43
CA ASP A 60 3.10 63.46 -5.41
C ASP A 60 3.09 62.80 -6.80
N ILE A 61 1.93 62.24 -7.18
CA ILE A 61 1.16 62.61 -8.40
C ILE A 61 -0.35 62.39 -8.11
N ASP A 62 -1.12 63.47 -8.22
CA ASP A 62 -2.59 63.54 -8.28
C ASP A 62 -3.17 62.96 -9.58
N VAL A 63 -4.46 62.58 -9.57
CA VAL A 63 -5.55 63.16 -10.42
C VAL A 63 -6.73 62.18 -10.60
N ASP A 64 -7.90 62.69 -10.17
CA ASP A 64 -9.33 62.46 -10.54
C ASP A 64 -9.96 61.06 -10.49
N VAL A 65 -10.99 60.80 -9.67
CA VAL A 65 -12.36 61.39 -9.60
C VAL A 65 -13.19 61.10 -10.85
N ASN A 66 -14.13 60.15 -10.74
CA ASN A 66 -15.48 60.40 -11.26
C ASN A 66 -16.56 59.63 -10.48
N GLN A 67 -17.64 60.37 -10.21
CA GLN A 67 -18.83 60.03 -9.43
C GLN A 67 -20.00 59.63 -10.34
N GLY A 68 -21.01 59.00 -9.73
CA GLY A 68 -22.42 59.00 -10.17
C GLY A 68 -22.81 57.83 -11.09
N SER A 69 -24.03 57.30 -11.10
CA SER A 69 -25.25 57.66 -10.38
C SER A 69 -26.33 56.58 -10.63
N VAL A 70 -27.20 56.41 -9.63
CA VAL A 70 -28.63 56.01 -9.59
C VAL A 70 -29.42 55.65 -10.86
N SER A 71 -30.28 54.62 -10.74
CA SER A 71 -31.74 54.51 -11.09
C SER A 71 -32.15 53.01 -11.04
N SER A 72 -33.05 52.45 -10.20
CA SER A 72 -34.49 52.63 -9.90
C SER A 72 -35.49 51.92 -10.85
N LEU A 73 -36.55 51.35 -10.24
CA LEU A 73 -37.90 50.93 -10.74
C LEU A 73 -38.09 49.43 -11.07
N THR A 74 -38.89 48.63 -10.33
CA THR A 74 -40.37 48.37 -10.25
C THR A 74 -40.58 46.88 -10.61
N ASP A 75 -41.42 46.02 -10.04
CA ASP A 75 -42.81 46.03 -9.52
C ASP A 75 -42.94 44.92 -8.45
N LYS A 76 -43.58 45.07 -7.28
CA LYS A 76 -45.02 45.16 -6.95
C LYS A 76 -45.93 44.09 -7.57
N HIS A 77 -46.32 43.09 -6.76
CA HIS A 77 -47.70 42.57 -6.71
C HIS A 77 -48.00 41.99 -5.30
N CYS A 78 -48.91 42.65 -4.58
CA CYS A 78 -49.77 42.09 -3.53
C CYS A 78 -51.19 42.01 -4.13
N ILE A 79 -52.09 41.11 -3.69
CA ILE A 79 -53.32 41.33 -2.86
C ILE A 79 -53.90 39.91 -2.45
N PRO A 80 -55.04 39.71 -1.73
CA PRO A 80 -55.08 39.31 -0.31
C PRO A 80 -55.95 38.08 0.07
N GLY A 81 -55.83 37.66 1.34
CA GLY A 81 -56.93 37.47 2.30
C GLY A 81 -57.92 36.31 2.15
N HIS A 82 -58.10 35.51 3.22
CA HIS A 82 -59.38 35.25 3.92
C HIS A 82 -59.17 34.22 5.06
N THR A 83 -59.45 34.65 6.30
CA THR A 83 -59.80 33.84 7.49
C THR A 83 -61.33 33.61 7.52
N PRO A 84 -61.98 32.98 8.53
CA PRO A 84 -61.56 32.07 9.62
C PRO A 84 -62.45 30.80 9.71
N THR A 85 -62.29 29.97 10.76
CA THR A 85 -63.38 29.47 11.67
C THR A 85 -63.32 27.97 12.04
N THR A 86 -62.85 27.72 13.28
CA THR A 86 -63.44 26.88 14.36
C THR A 86 -63.46 25.34 14.33
N GLY A 87 -62.94 24.76 15.43
CA GLY A 87 -63.35 23.50 16.09
C GLY A 87 -62.68 22.24 15.54
N SER A 88 -62.12 21.30 16.29
CA SER A 88 -62.38 20.88 17.67
C SER A 88 -61.23 20.03 18.22
N ASN A 89 -61.07 20.07 19.54
CA ASN A 89 -60.27 19.16 20.37
C ASN A 89 -60.52 17.68 20.06
N ILE A 90 -59.46 16.88 19.90
CA ILE A 90 -59.40 15.51 20.44
C ILE A 90 -58.00 15.24 21.00
N VAL A 91 -57.98 14.94 22.29
CA VAL A 91 -56.91 14.37 23.09
C VAL A 91 -56.45 13.05 22.48
N ASN A 92 -55.14 12.88 22.24
CA ASN A 92 -54.55 11.55 22.33
C ASN A 92 -53.10 11.58 22.81
N LYS A 93 -52.86 10.82 23.88
CA LYS A 93 -51.56 10.63 24.53
C LYS A 93 -50.85 9.42 23.91
N GLY A 94 -49.57 9.62 23.56
CA GLY A 94 -48.51 8.60 23.51
C GLY A 94 -48.14 8.07 22.11
N PRO A 95 -47.00 7.36 21.96
CA PRO A 95 -45.81 7.28 22.81
C PRO A 95 -44.53 7.76 22.09
N LEU A 96 -43.45 7.86 22.87
CA LEU A 96 -42.09 8.26 22.49
C LEU A 96 -41.58 7.53 21.23
N GLN A 97 -41.30 8.28 20.17
CA GLN A 97 -40.52 7.83 19.02
C GLN A 97 -39.06 7.68 19.42
N ALA A 98 -38.60 6.43 19.47
CA ALA A 98 -37.18 6.13 19.38
C ALA A 98 -36.68 6.57 18.00
N GLY A 99 -35.79 7.57 17.99
CA GLY A 99 -35.15 8.07 16.78
C GLY A 99 -34.34 6.96 16.11
N SER A 100 -34.83 6.50 14.97
CA SER A 100 -34.12 5.58 14.08
C SER A 100 -32.92 6.31 13.48
N LEU A 101 -31.71 6.03 13.99
CA LEU A 101 -30.47 6.47 13.37
C LEU A 101 -30.29 5.66 12.08
N ASN A 102 -30.67 6.29 10.97
CA ASN A 102 -30.47 5.79 9.62
C ASN A 102 -28.96 5.60 9.37
N ASN A 103 -28.52 4.34 9.39
CA ASN A 103 -27.12 3.95 9.23
C ASN A 103 -26.77 3.87 7.73
N SER A 104 -26.87 5.00 7.02
CA SER A 104 -26.43 5.10 5.63
C SER A 104 -24.90 5.12 5.59
N VAL A 105 -24.31 3.95 5.38
CA VAL A 105 -22.87 3.81 5.14
C VAL A 105 -22.51 4.64 3.90
N PRO A 106 -21.58 5.62 4.00
CA PRO A 106 -21.19 6.41 2.85
C PRO A 106 -20.60 5.48 1.78
N GLN A 107 -21.22 5.50 0.60
CA GLN A 107 -20.81 4.76 -0.57
C GLN A 107 -19.52 5.39 -1.10
N TRP A 108 -18.38 4.74 -0.84
CA TRP A 108 -17.04 5.15 -1.30
C TRP A 108 -16.93 4.98 -2.83
N GLN A 109 -17.54 5.88 -3.59
CA GLN A 109 -17.46 5.90 -5.04
C GLN A 109 -16.04 6.31 -5.49
N GLY A 110 -15.56 5.65 -6.54
CA GLY A 110 -14.14 5.53 -6.91
C GLY A 110 -13.36 6.84 -6.95
N LEU A 111 -12.30 6.90 -6.14
CA LEU A 111 -11.31 7.98 -6.21
C LEU A 111 -10.62 7.97 -7.58
N PRO A 112 -10.52 9.11 -8.27
CA PRO A 112 -9.75 9.20 -9.50
C PRO A 112 -8.27 8.94 -9.21
N PHE A 113 -7.75 7.83 -9.73
CA PHE A 113 -6.34 7.42 -9.61
C PHE A 113 -5.35 8.49 -10.11
N ASN A 114 -5.82 9.46 -10.91
CA ASN A 114 -5.00 10.56 -11.43
C ASN A 114 -4.40 11.47 -10.34
N LEU A 115 -4.96 11.53 -9.12
CA LEU A 115 -4.42 12.37 -8.04
C LEU A 115 -3.18 11.77 -7.34
N LEU A 116 -2.89 10.48 -7.55
CA LEU A 116 -1.64 9.85 -7.10
C LEU A 116 -0.44 10.22 -8.00
N ALA A 117 -0.66 10.86 -9.14
CA ALA A 117 0.31 10.99 -10.23
C ALA A 117 1.29 12.16 -10.12
N GLY A 118 1.38 12.85 -8.97
CA GLY A 118 2.43 13.88 -8.82
C GLY A 118 3.83 13.26 -8.84
N PRO A 119 4.86 13.98 -9.32
CA PRO A 119 6.21 13.46 -9.40
C PRO A 119 6.71 13.01 -8.02
N ILE A 120 7.41 11.87 -7.98
CA ILE A 120 8.08 11.40 -6.76
C ILE A 120 9.33 12.26 -6.57
N PRO A 121 9.46 13.01 -5.46
CA PRO A 121 10.66 13.79 -5.21
C PRO A 121 11.85 12.85 -4.94
N PRO A 122 13.08 13.19 -5.33
CA PRO A 122 14.26 12.45 -4.90
C PRO A 122 14.51 12.62 -3.40
N LEU A 123 15.24 11.69 -2.79
CA LEU A 123 15.66 11.83 -1.39
C LEU A 123 16.66 13.00 -1.24
N SER A 124 16.69 13.61 -0.06
CA SER A 124 17.79 14.52 0.29
C SER A 124 19.09 13.71 0.45
N LYS A 125 20.25 14.35 0.21
CA LYS A 125 21.55 13.67 0.26
C LYS A 125 21.80 12.94 1.58
N GLU A 126 21.46 13.58 2.70
CA GLU A 126 21.60 12.99 4.02
C GLU A 126 20.72 11.74 4.20
N ARG A 127 19.44 11.82 3.84
CA ARG A 127 18.50 10.70 3.93
C ARG A 127 18.87 9.56 3.00
N PHE A 128 19.32 9.89 1.78
CA PHE A 128 19.83 8.94 0.83
C PHE A 128 21.03 8.20 1.42
N ASN A 129 22.08 8.91 1.87
CA ASN A 129 23.28 8.30 2.41
C ASN A 129 22.99 7.41 3.62
N SER A 130 22.15 7.87 4.55
CA SER A 130 21.75 7.08 5.72
C SER A 130 20.98 5.83 5.32
N SER A 131 19.92 5.98 4.50
CA SER A 131 19.04 4.87 4.13
C SER A 131 19.73 3.86 3.21
N TYR A 132 20.55 4.36 2.28
CA TYR A 132 21.31 3.55 1.33
C TYR A 132 22.40 2.75 2.04
N ARG A 133 23.12 3.36 2.99
CA ARG A 133 24.09 2.63 3.82
C ARG A 133 23.45 1.47 4.58
N SER A 134 22.31 1.71 5.23
CA SER A 134 21.55 0.66 5.90
C SER A 134 21.10 -0.44 4.93
N PHE A 135 20.65 -0.06 3.73
CA PHE A 135 20.29 -1.01 2.68
C PHE A 135 21.48 -1.88 2.23
N CYS A 136 22.65 -1.29 2.00
CA CYS A 136 23.86 -2.03 1.64
C CYS A 136 24.28 -3.02 2.74
N THR A 137 24.26 -2.62 4.01
CA THR A 137 24.53 -3.53 5.14
C THR A 137 23.52 -4.68 5.19
N GLN A 138 22.24 -4.39 4.96
CA GLN A 138 21.18 -5.40 5.00
C GLN A 138 21.29 -6.42 3.85
N LYS A 139 21.70 -5.96 2.67
CA LYS A 139 21.82 -6.79 1.45
C LYS A 139 23.22 -7.35 1.22
N ASN A 140 24.17 -7.08 2.13
CA ASN A 140 25.59 -7.41 1.97
C ASN A 140 26.17 -6.92 0.64
N ILE A 141 25.76 -5.73 0.19
CA ILE A 141 26.25 -5.14 -1.06
C ILE A 141 27.63 -4.54 -0.79
N THR A 142 28.63 -5.01 -1.53
CA THR A 142 29.99 -4.46 -1.52
C THR A 142 30.21 -3.67 -2.81
N HIS A 143 30.64 -2.41 -2.68
CA HIS A 143 30.91 -1.55 -3.83
C HIS A 143 32.27 -1.89 -4.46
N GLU A 144 32.27 -2.24 -5.74
CA GLU A 144 33.50 -2.42 -6.50
C GLU A 144 33.94 -1.07 -7.06
N GLN A 145 35.06 -0.53 -6.55
CA GLN A 145 35.57 0.78 -6.95
C GLN A 145 35.79 0.91 -8.46
N ARG A 146 36.12 -0.20 -9.14
CA ARG A 146 36.34 -0.23 -10.61
C ARG A 146 35.06 0.02 -11.39
N LEU A 147 33.93 -0.52 -10.92
CA LEU A 147 32.62 -0.30 -11.54
C LEU A 147 32.14 1.13 -11.32
N LEU A 148 32.49 1.73 -10.17
CA LEU A 148 32.15 3.10 -9.80
C LEU A 148 33.06 4.17 -10.44
N SER A 149 33.90 3.83 -11.41
CA SER A 149 34.76 4.79 -12.11
C SER A 149 34.56 4.74 -13.63
N ILE A 150 34.28 5.88 -14.26
CA ILE A 150 34.18 6.04 -15.72
C ILE A 150 35.28 7.03 -16.13
N ASN A 151 36.26 6.58 -16.93
CA ASN A 151 37.36 7.43 -17.41
C ASN A 151 38.11 8.19 -16.30
N GLY A 152 38.28 7.57 -15.12
CA GLY A 152 38.95 8.18 -13.97
C GLY A 152 38.05 9.05 -13.08
N PHE A 153 36.81 9.29 -13.47
CA PHE A 153 35.82 9.99 -12.64
C PHE A 153 35.02 9.00 -11.80
N ILE A 154 34.90 9.27 -10.50
CA ILE A 154 34.07 8.49 -9.58
C ILE A 154 32.60 8.86 -9.79
N ILE A 155 31.74 7.86 -9.95
CA ILE A 155 30.29 8.04 -10.09
C ILE A 155 29.70 8.38 -8.71
N ASP A 156 29.09 9.56 -8.58
CA ASP A 156 28.28 9.90 -7.39
C ASP A 156 26.93 9.20 -7.47
N LEU A 157 26.75 8.15 -6.66
CA LEU A 157 25.50 7.38 -6.58
C LEU A 157 24.30 8.23 -6.16
N TYR A 158 24.49 9.28 -5.37
CA TYR A 158 23.40 10.18 -4.99
C TYR A 158 22.96 11.03 -6.19
N ALA A 159 23.91 11.60 -6.93
CA ALA A 159 23.58 12.38 -8.13
C ALA A 159 22.88 11.51 -9.18
N LEU A 160 23.33 10.25 -9.34
CA LEU A 160 22.69 9.26 -10.19
C LEU A 160 21.24 8.96 -9.76
N HIS A 161 21.00 8.73 -8.47
CA HIS A 161 19.65 8.57 -7.92
C HIS A 161 18.76 9.78 -8.24
N VAL A 162 19.24 10.99 -8.00
CA VAL A 162 18.48 12.22 -8.23
C VAL A 162 18.07 12.35 -9.70
N GLU A 163 19.02 12.18 -10.63
CA GLU A 163 18.72 12.30 -12.06
C GLU A 163 17.80 11.17 -12.55
N VAL A 164 17.98 9.93 -12.09
CA VAL A 164 17.08 8.83 -12.47
C VAL A 164 15.67 9.04 -11.91
N ILE A 165 15.51 9.50 -10.67
CA ILE A 165 14.18 9.79 -10.10
C ILE A 165 13.51 10.98 -10.79
N LYS A 166 14.26 12.01 -11.18
CA LYS A 166 13.72 13.14 -11.97
C LYS A 166 13.19 12.67 -13.34
N GLU A 167 14.00 11.89 -14.07
CA GLU A 167 13.64 11.39 -15.41
C GLU A 167 12.57 10.30 -15.36
N ARG A 168 12.59 9.43 -14.34
CA ARG A 168 11.63 8.32 -14.20
C ARG A 168 10.41 8.65 -13.35
N GLY A 169 10.38 9.75 -12.61
CA GLY A 169 9.34 10.06 -11.62
C GLY A 169 7.92 10.09 -12.19
N ALA A 170 7.76 10.45 -13.47
CA ALA A 170 6.47 10.37 -14.18
C ALA A 170 6.23 9.02 -14.88
N SER A 171 7.29 8.40 -15.42
CA SER A 171 7.18 7.21 -16.28
C SER A 171 7.14 5.90 -15.49
N MET A 172 7.89 5.79 -14.39
CA MET A 172 7.90 4.59 -13.54
C MET A 172 6.63 4.45 -12.69
N VAL A 173 6.02 5.58 -12.29
CA VAL A 173 4.73 5.58 -11.57
C VAL A 173 3.59 5.08 -12.46
N ARG A 174 3.65 5.30 -13.78
CA ARG A 174 2.68 4.69 -14.72
C ARG A 174 2.77 3.16 -14.80
N TYR A 175 3.86 2.53 -14.35
CA TYR A 175 4.03 1.07 -14.37
C TYR A 175 3.94 0.40 -12.99
N LEU A 176 3.69 1.16 -11.92
CA LEU A 176 3.17 0.62 -10.67
C LEU A 176 1.65 0.84 -10.64
N PRO A 177 0.90 0.22 -11.58
CA PRO A 177 0.35 -1.11 -11.33
C PRO A 177 0.08 -1.94 -12.62
N PHE A 178 1.09 -2.38 -13.39
CA PHE A 178 0.84 -3.28 -14.54
C PHE A 178 2.11 -4.01 -15.05
N ALA A 179 2.68 -4.90 -14.24
CA ALA A 179 3.72 -5.84 -14.69
C ALA A 179 3.16 -7.27 -14.90
N SER A 180 1.87 -7.36 -15.25
CA SER A 180 1.16 -8.56 -15.68
C SER A 180 1.19 -8.71 -17.21
N LEU A 181 2.28 -8.30 -17.86
CA LEU A 181 2.61 -8.74 -19.22
C LEU A 181 3.93 -9.52 -19.18
N PRO A 182 3.99 -10.75 -19.74
CA PRO A 182 5.13 -11.66 -19.58
C PRO A 182 6.42 -11.23 -20.30
N GLU A 183 6.42 -10.08 -20.99
CA GLU A 183 7.56 -9.59 -21.77
C GLU A 183 8.18 -8.29 -21.22
N CYS A 184 8.06 -8.02 -19.93
CA CYS A 184 9.05 -7.16 -19.27
C CYS A 184 10.35 -7.95 -19.09
N SER A 185 11.03 -8.15 -20.22
CA SER A 185 12.43 -8.56 -20.27
C SER A 185 13.26 -7.72 -19.29
N PRO A 186 14.26 -8.28 -18.61
CA PRO A 186 15.14 -7.55 -17.68
C PRO A 186 15.95 -6.40 -18.33
N ASN A 187 15.73 -6.12 -19.61
CA ASN A 187 16.30 -5.00 -20.39
C ASN A 187 15.25 -3.93 -20.80
N PHE A 188 13.98 -4.05 -20.40
CA PHE A 188 12.89 -3.35 -21.10
C PHE A 188 12.53 -1.96 -20.53
N LYS A 189 12.57 -0.96 -21.43
CA LYS A 189 12.12 0.45 -21.34
C LYS A 189 13.03 1.54 -20.76
N VAL A 190 14.31 1.28 -20.51
CA VAL A 190 15.33 2.36 -20.57
C VAL A 190 16.36 2.15 -21.69
N GLN A 191 16.28 1.02 -22.41
CA GLN A 191 16.97 0.84 -23.69
C GLN A 191 16.19 1.42 -24.90
N HIS A 192 14.92 1.81 -24.74
CA HIS A 192 14.07 2.25 -25.87
C HIS A 192 13.88 3.77 -26.01
N GLY A 193 14.38 4.55 -25.05
CA GLY A 193 14.56 5.99 -25.22
C GLY A 193 15.95 6.29 -24.67
N ASP A 194 16.74 7.07 -25.39
CA ASP A 194 18.14 7.42 -25.11
C ASP A 194 18.33 8.22 -23.80
N LEU A 195 17.71 7.80 -22.70
CA LEU A 195 17.71 8.45 -21.40
C LEU A 195 19.05 8.27 -20.69
N TRP A 196 19.73 7.12 -20.85
CA TRP A 196 21.05 6.93 -20.23
C TRP A 196 22.11 7.90 -20.75
N PRO A 197 22.21 8.15 -22.08
CA PRO A 197 23.03 9.24 -22.60
C PRO A 197 22.72 10.61 -21.98
N VAL A 198 21.44 10.94 -21.80
CA VAL A 198 21.01 12.22 -21.19
C VAL A 198 21.36 12.29 -19.71
N VAL A 199 21.07 11.24 -18.94
CA VAL A 199 21.39 11.16 -17.50
C VAL A 199 22.90 11.26 -17.30
N ALA A 200 23.69 10.52 -18.09
CA ALA A 200 25.15 10.59 -18.03
C ALA A 200 25.67 11.97 -18.44
N GLY A 201 25.11 12.60 -19.47
CA GLY A 201 25.44 13.98 -19.86
C GLY A 201 25.18 14.98 -18.72
N ARG A 202 24.05 14.87 -18.02
CA ARG A 202 23.74 15.72 -16.86
C ARG A 202 24.63 15.50 -15.65
N LEU A 203 25.19 14.30 -15.50
CA LEU A 203 26.21 14.00 -14.49
C LEU A 203 27.61 14.50 -14.86
N GLY A 204 27.75 15.17 -16.02
CA GLY A 204 29.02 15.75 -16.49
C GLY A 204 29.80 14.87 -17.46
N TYR A 205 29.29 13.69 -17.82
CA TYR A 205 29.91 12.81 -18.83
C TYR A 205 29.55 13.25 -20.26
N VAL A 206 29.65 14.54 -20.56
CA VAL A 206 29.24 15.12 -21.84
C VAL A 206 30.24 14.76 -22.94
N GLN A 207 29.75 14.15 -24.02
CA GLN A 207 30.53 13.95 -25.25
C GLN A 207 29.94 14.75 -26.41
N PHE A 208 28.62 14.91 -26.42
CA PHE A 208 27.88 15.68 -27.40
C PHE A 208 27.23 16.88 -26.70
N PRO A 209 27.75 18.11 -26.89
CA PRO A 209 27.09 19.29 -26.36
C PRO A 209 25.74 19.48 -27.07
N GLY A 210 24.66 19.54 -26.29
CA GLY A 210 23.29 19.68 -26.76
C GLY A 210 22.36 20.04 -25.59
N GLU A 211 21.10 20.33 -25.88
CA GLU A 211 20.07 20.60 -24.86
C GLU A 211 18.95 19.55 -24.98
N PRO A 212 18.95 18.47 -24.19
CA PRO A 212 19.85 18.20 -23.05
C PRO A 212 21.23 17.64 -23.46
N PRO A 213 22.27 17.83 -22.62
CA PRO A 213 23.61 17.30 -22.89
C PRO A 213 23.58 15.78 -22.92
N MET A 214 24.32 15.17 -23.84
CA MET A 214 24.38 13.72 -24.01
C MET A 214 25.80 13.19 -23.87
N SER A 215 25.92 12.00 -23.26
CA SER A 215 27.16 11.24 -23.20
C SER A 215 27.35 10.33 -24.42
N GLY A 216 28.55 9.76 -24.54
CA GLY A 216 28.77 8.59 -25.38
C GLY A 216 28.04 7.35 -24.89
N GLN A 217 27.83 6.39 -25.80
CA GLN A 217 27.19 5.10 -25.49
C GLN A 217 27.95 4.30 -24.43
N ALA A 218 29.29 4.38 -24.41
CA ALA A 218 30.10 3.65 -23.44
C ALA A 218 29.81 4.11 -21.99
N ALA A 219 29.81 5.43 -21.75
CA ALA A 219 29.49 6.01 -20.44
C ALA A 219 28.04 5.70 -20.04
N ALA A 220 27.10 5.81 -20.98
CA ALA A 220 25.69 5.49 -20.75
C ALA A 220 25.48 4.02 -20.33
N HIS A 221 26.12 3.07 -21.02
CA HIS A 221 26.03 1.64 -20.67
C HIS A 221 26.65 1.34 -19.30
N GLN A 222 27.80 1.91 -18.99
CA GLN A 222 28.44 1.70 -17.70
C GLN A 222 27.58 2.28 -16.56
N LEU A 223 27.03 3.48 -16.74
CA LEU A 223 26.13 4.10 -15.76
C LEU A 223 24.84 3.29 -15.57
N ALA A 224 24.27 2.76 -16.65
CA ALA A 224 23.12 1.88 -16.59
C ALA A 224 23.40 0.59 -15.80
N HIS A 225 24.58 0.00 -15.99
CA HIS A 225 25.04 -1.18 -15.26
C HIS A 225 25.21 -0.86 -13.77
N VAL A 226 25.90 0.24 -13.43
CA VAL A 226 26.10 0.72 -12.06
C VAL A 226 24.76 0.96 -11.35
N TYR A 227 23.82 1.62 -12.01
CA TYR A 227 22.47 1.82 -11.46
C TYR A 227 21.77 0.49 -11.19
N LYS A 228 21.82 -0.44 -12.14
CA LYS A 228 21.18 -1.76 -12.02
C LYS A 228 21.71 -2.54 -10.83
N GLU A 229 23.03 -2.58 -10.67
CA GLU A 229 23.68 -3.34 -9.59
C GLU A 229 23.52 -2.68 -8.22
N TYR A 230 23.61 -1.35 -8.15
CA TYR A 230 23.74 -0.67 -6.86
C TYR A 230 22.51 0.11 -6.39
N LEU A 231 21.68 0.64 -7.29
CA LEU A 231 20.61 1.60 -6.94
C LEU A 231 19.20 1.13 -7.27
N MET A 232 19.03 0.30 -8.30
CA MET A 232 17.71 -0.04 -8.85
C MET A 232 16.77 -0.64 -7.79
N GLU A 233 17.26 -1.57 -6.98
CA GLU A 233 16.44 -2.21 -5.95
C GLU A 233 16.10 -1.22 -4.82
N PHE A 234 17.08 -0.42 -4.38
CA PHE A 234 16.89 0.63 -3.39
C PHE A 234 15.81 1.64 -3.83
N ASP A 235 15.91 2.12 -5.07
CA ASP A 235 14.96 3.07 -5.65
C ASP A 235 13.56 2.46 -5.78
N CYS A 236 13.46 1.18 -6.14
CA CYS A 236 12.20 0.45 -6.18
C CYS A 236 11.50 0.41 -4.81
N ILE A 237 12.27 0.15 -3.74
CA ILE A 237 11.77 0.16 -2.36
C ILE A 237 11.32 1.57 -1.97
N TYR A 238 12.16 2.57 -2.24
CA TYR A 238 11.86 3.97 -1.97
C TYR A 238 10.55 4.42 -2.64
N MET A 239 10.43 4.21 -3.95
CA MET A 239 9.23 4.58 -4.72
C MET A 239 7.98 3.85 -4.22
N THR A 240 8.09 2.56 -3.93
CA THR A 240 6.97 1.78 -3.38
C THR A 240 6.51 2.36 -2.04
N ALA A 241 7.45 2.65 -1.14
CA ALA A 241 7.18 3.25 0.16
C ALA A 241 6.56 4.66 0.02
N PHE A 242 7.05 5.47 -0.92
CA PHE A 242 6.54 6.81 -1.18
C PHE A 242 5.10 6.78 -1.73
N VAL A 243 4.81 5.93 -2.73
CA VAL A 243 3.46 5.75 -3.27
C VAL A 243 2.50 5.26 -2.19
N GLU A 244 2.95 4.32 -1.35
CA GLU A 244 2.16 3.83 -0.23
C GLU A 244 1.86 4.97 0.78
N GLN A 245 2.86 5.79 1.10
CA GLN A 245 2.70 6.93 1.99
C GLN A 245 1.73 7.96 1.42
N ARG A 246 1.84 8.29 0.13
CA ARG A 246 0.93 9.22 -0.55
C ARG A 246 -0.49 8.70 -0.52
N ARG A 247 -0.68 7.41 -0.78
CA ARG A 247 -2.00 6.75 -0.71
C ARG A 247 -2.58 6.79 0.69
N LYS A 248 -1.77 6.50 1.73
CA LYS A 248 -2.20 6.62 3.15
C LYS A 248 -2.60 8.05 3.49
N ASN A 249 -1.80 9.04 3.09
CA ASN A 249 -2.11 10.45 3.31
C ASN A 249 -3.39 10.88 2.59
N MET A 250 -3.63 10.39 1.38
CA MET A 250 -4.86 10.67 0.63
C MET A 250 -6.08 10.03 1.29
N MET A 251 -5.97 8.78 1.72
CA MET A 251 -7.03 8.09 2.47
C MET A 251 -7.35 8.81 3.78
N LEU A 252 -6.33 9.28 4.50
CA LEU A 252 -6.48 10.08 5.71
C LEU A 252 -7.08 11.46 5.43
N ALA A 253 -6.69 12.12 4.35
CA ALA A 253 -7.27 13.40 3.95
C ALA A 253 -8.75 13.24 3.56
N GLN A 254 -9.11 12.16 2.87
CA GLN A 254 -10.50 11.85 2.55
C GLN A 254 -11.30 11.57 3.83
N LEU A 255 -10.72 10.86 4.79
CA LEU A 255 -11.34 10.65 6.10
C LEU A 255 -11.55 11.97 6.84
N ALA A 256 -10.56 12.86 6.84
CA ALA A 256 -10.68 14.17 7.47
C ALA A 256 -11.82 15.04 6.89
N GLN A 257 -12.24 14.79 5.64
CA GLN A 257 -13.38 15.50 5.02
C GLN A 257 -14.75 14.93 5.40
N THR A 258 -14.81 13.71 5.93
CA THR A 258 -16.10 13.17 6.37
C THR A 258 -16.57 13.95 7.62
N PRO A 259 -17.84 14.41 7.68
CA PRO A 259 -18.33 15.32 8.72
C PRO A 259 -18.03 14.84 10.14
N ILE A 260 -18.07 13.51 10.31
CA ILE A 260 -17.76 12.79 11.53
C ILE A 260 -16.34 13.04 12.03
N PHE A 261 -15.36 13.06 11.13
CA PHE A 261 -13.94 13.08 11.48
C PHE A 261 -13.31 14.47 11.41
N THR A 262 -14.07 15.50 11.03
CA THR A 262 -13.61 16.90 10.98
C THR A 262 -13.08 17.42 12.31
N LYS A 263 -13.48 16.80 13.43
CA LYS A 263 -13.04 17.14 14.79
C LYS A 263 -11.68 16.56 15.18
N TYR A 264 -11.12 15.65 14.36
CA TYR A 264 -9.88 14.95 14.69
C TYR A 264 -8.76 15.34 13.74
N THR A 265 -7.56 15.48 14.28
CA THR A 265 -6.34 15.66 13.49
C THR A 265 -5.95 14.36 12.80
N VAL A 266 -5.15 14.44 11.73
CA VAL A 266 -4.67 13.24 11.00
C VAL A 266 -3.96 12.22 11.91
N PRO A 267 -3.08 12.62 12.86
CA PRO A 267 -2.50 11.69 13.84
C PRO A 267 -3.55 11.04 14.76
N GLN A 268 -4.58 11.81 15.17
CA GLN A 268 -5.68 11.26 15.97
C GLN A 268 -6.46 10.23 15.16
N ILE A 269 -6.78 10.48 13.88
CA ILE A 269 -7.47 9.52 13.01
C ILE A 269 -6.67 8.21 12.88
N LYS A 270 -5.34 8.28 12.70
CA LYS A 270 -4.48 7.08 12.69
C LYS A 270 -4.61 6.29 14.00
N THR A 271 -4.59 7.00 15.12
CA THR A 271 -4.76 6.41 16.46
C THR A 271 -6.14 5.75 16.57
N LEU A 272 -7.21 6.40 16.09
CA LEU A 272 -8.56 5.83 16.09
C LEU A 272 -8.62 4.51 15.30
N VAL A 273 -8.00 4.45 14.11
CA VAL A 273 -7.95 3.23 13.27
C VAL A 273 -7.15 2.12 13.95
N GLU A 274 -6.02 2.44 14.59
CA GLU A 274 -5.20 1.47 15.31
C GLU A 274 -5.94 0.86 16.50
N PHE A 275 -6.66 1.68 17.27
CA PHE A 275 -7.38 1.24 18.46
C PHE A 275 -8.78 0.67 18.17
N SER A 276 -9.26 0.70 16.92
CA SER A 276 -10.57 0.16 16.53
C SER A 276 -10.75 -1.35 16.78
N LYS A 277 -9.64 -2.06 17.06
CA LYS A 277 -9.60 -3.49 17.38
C LYS A 277 -9.51 -3.77 18.88
N LYS A 278 -9.18 -2.78 19.72
CA LYS A 278 -9.03 -2.94 21.17
C LYS A 278 -10.34 -2.60 21.88
N SER A 279 -10.60 -3.20 23.03
CA SER A 279 -11.72 -2.87 23.92
C SER A 279 -11.51 -1.53 24.63
N VAL A 280 -12.59 -0.95 25.17
CA VAL A 280 -12.53 0.27 26.01
C VAL A 280 -11.56 0.10 27.18
N GLN A 281 -11.59 -1.06 27.83
CA GLN A 281 -10.72 -1.37 28.97
C GLN A 281 -9.25 -1.33 28.57
N GLU A 282 -8.89 -1.96 27.44
CA GLU A 282 -7.52 -1.91 26.91
C GLU A 282 -7.11 -0.49 26.50
N MET A 283 -8.03 0.30 25.92
CA MET A 283 -7.74 1.70 25.58
C MET A 283 -7.40 2.53 26.83
N ARG A 284 -8.15 2.35 27.93
CA ARG A 284 -7.86 3.01 29.22
C ARG A 284 -6.54 2.55 29.82
N LEU A 285 -6.21 1.27 29.72
CA LEU A 285 -4.91 0.74 30.19
C LEU A 285 -3.72 1.38 29.46
N VAL A 286 -3.91 1.82 28.21
CA VAL A 286 -2.88 2.53 27.42
C VAL A 286 -2.97 4.06 27.62
N ASN A 287 -3.77 4.53 28.60
CA ASN A 287 -4.00 5.95 28.90
C ASN A 287 -4.51 6.75 27.70
N LEU A 288 -5.34 6.15 26.85
CA LEU A 288 -5.98 6.86 25.74
C LEU A 288 -7.04 7.83 26.29
N SER A 289 -7.05 9.07 25.81
CA SER A 289 -8.03 10.07 26.27
C SER A 289 -9.49 9.62 26.03
N GLU A 290 -10.39 9.91 26.96
CA GLU A 290 -11.82 9.53 26.85
C GLU A 290 -12.50 10.08 25.58
N VAL A 291 -12.05 11.24 25.07
CA VAL A 291 -12.53 11.80 23.80
C VAL A 291 -12.23 10.87 22.62
N LEU A 292 -11.02 10.32 22.57
CA LEU A 292 -10.63 9.35 21.53
C LEU A 292 -11.32 8.01 21.72
N ILE A 293 -11.52 7.56 22.97
CA ILE A 293 -12.28 6.33 23.26
C ILE A 293 -13.71 6.46 22.73
N HIS A 294 -14.40 7.57 23.01
CA HIS A 294 -15.72 7.84 22.47
C HIS A 294 -15.69 7.94 20.93
N GLY A 295 -14.65 8.55 20.37
CA GLY A 295 -14.44 8.61 18.93
C GLY A 295 -14.30 7.23 18.28
N VAL A 296 -13.56 6.31 18.92
CA VAL A 296 -13.41 4.91 18.50
C VAL A 296 -14.72 4.18 18.60
N GLU A 297 -15.42 4.25 19.75
CA GLU A 297 -16.67 3.51 19.94
C GLU A 297 -17.78 3.99 19.01
N GLY A 298 -17.94 5.30 18.86
CA GLY A 298 -18.96 5.88 17.98
C GLY A 298 -18.80 5.46 16.52
N HIS A 299 -17.58 5.13 16.09
CA HIS A 299 -17.27 4.83 14.68
C HIS A 299 -16.53 3.51 14.49
N ARG A 300 -16.61 2.61 15.47
CA ARG A 300 -15.80 1.38 15.55
C ARG A 300 -15.91 0.54 14.28
N GLN A 301 -17.13 0.36 13.76
CA GLN A 301 -17.36 -0.43 12.55
C GLN A 301 -16.68 0.20 11.32
N GLN A 302 -16.81 1.51 11.13
CA GLN A 302 -16.19 2.23 10.00
C GLN A 302 -14.66 2.15 10.10
N LEU A 303 -14.11 2.40 11.29
CA LEU A 303 -12.67 2.29 11.57
C LEU A 303 -12.15 0.87 11.32
N GLN A 304 -12.92 -0.17 11.66
CA GLN A 304 -12.55 -1.55 11.38
C GLN A 304 -12.55 -1.88 9.88
N VAL A 305 -13.48 -1.32 9.08
CA VAL A 305 -13.44 -1.48 7.62
C VAL A 305 -12.15 -0.88 7.06
N LEU A 306 -11.79 0.34 7.50
CA LEU A 306 -10.55 1.00 7.08
C LEU A 306 -9.30 0.20 7.48
N ALA A 307 -9.28 -0.33 8.72
CA ALA A 307 -8.18 -1.18 9.19
C ALA A 307 -8.07 -2.49 8.39
N ARG A 308 -9.19 -3.06 7.92
CA ARG A 308 -9.17 -4.24 7.03
C ARG A 308 -8.61 -3.90 5.65
N GLU A 309 -8.98 -2.74 5.08
CA GLU A 309 -8.46 -2.30 3.79
C GLU A 309 -6.95 -2.01 3.85
N GLU A 310 -6.47 -1.35 4.90
CA GLU A 310 -5.02 -1.14 5.09
C GLU A 310 -4.27 -2.48 5.15
N ASN A 311 -4.81 -3.44 5.90
CA ASN A 311 -4.24 -4.79 6.00
C ASN A 311 -4.21 -5.52 4.65
N LEU A 312 -5.26 -5.42 3.84
CA LEU A 312 -5.31 -6.06 2.52
C LEU A 312 -4.20 -5.56 1.59
N LEU A 313 -3.93 -4.26 1.62
CA LEU A 313 -2.88 -3.65 0.80
C LEU A 313 -1.49 -4.02 1.31
N ARG A 314 -1.30 -4.07 2.63
CA ARG A 314 -0.07 -4.58 3.24
C ARG A 314 0.20 -6.02 2.82
N VAL A 315 -0.84 -6.86 2.75
CA VAL A 315 -0.78 -8.25 2.26
C VAL A 315 -0.32 -8.31 0.79
N LEU A 316 -0.93 -7.52 -0.09
CA LEU A 316 -0.54 -7.47 -1.52
C LEU A 316 0.92 -7.05 -1.71
N LEU A 317 1.40 -6.08 -0.93
CA LEU A 317 2.80 -5.65 -0.95
C LEU A 317 3.74 -6.69 -0.34
N ALA A 318 3.33 -7.33 0.76
CA ALA A 318 4.11 -8.38 1.41
C ALA A 318 4.31 -9.59 0.50
N MET A 319 3.28 -10.02 -0.24
CA MET A 319 3.38 -11.10 -1.24
C MET A 319 4.49 -10.83 -2.27
N LYS A 320 4.69 -9.56 -2.65
CA LYS A 320 5.76 -9.16 -3.56
C LYS A 320 7.14 -9.23 -2.89
N SER A 321 7.27 -8.76 -1.64
CA SER A 321 8.55 -8.73 -0.93
C SER A 321 9.05 -10.10 -0.45
N SER A 322 8.15 -11.05 -0.19
CA SER A 322 8.53 -12.41 0.22
C SER A 322 9.12 -13.24 -0.92
N GLN A 323 9.01 -12.76 -2.16
CA GLN A 323 9.44 -13.47 -3.36
C GLN A 323 10.95 -13.73 -3.39
N GLU A 324 11.79 -12.83 -2.87
CA GLU A 324 13.24 -12.93 -3.05
C GLU A 324 13.96 -13.72 -1.95
N ARG A 325 13.33 -13.89 -0.78
CA ARG A 325 14.02 -14.45 0.40
C ARG A 325 14.01 -15.97 0.53
N ASN A 326 13.30 -16.70 -0.34
CA ASN A 326 13.16 -18.17 -0.23
C ASN A 326 13.34 -18.91 -1.57
N VAL A 327 13.94 -18.27 -2.57
CA VAL A 327 14.01 -18.85 -3.92
C VAL A 327 14.82 -20.15 -3.96
N GLY A 328 15.64 -20.48 -2.95
CA GLY A 328 16.57 -21.62 -2.96
C GLY A 328 16.07 -22.98 -2.44
N VAL A 329 14.84 -23.08 -1.91
CA VAL A 329 14.41 -24.32 -1.22
C VAL A 329 13.34 -25.04 -2.05
N THR A 330 13.73 -26.13 -2.70
CA THR A 330 12.75 -27.06 -3.29
C THR A 330 11.92 -27.68 -2.15
N PRO A 331 10.58 -27.60 -2.18
CA PRO A 331 9.74 -28.19 -1.16
C PRO A 331 10.00 -29.68 -1.07
N SER A 332 10.35 -30.17 0.12
CA SER A 332 10.29 -31.60 0.38
C SER A 332 8.83 -32.06 0.30
N HIS A 333 8.61 -33.31 -0.10
CA HIS A 333 7.29 -33.90 -0.19
C HIS A 333 6.53 -33.76 1.14
N GLN A 334 7.18 -34.05 2.26
CA GLN A 334 6.60 -33.89 3.60
C GLN A 334 6.14 -32.45 3.86
N THR A 335 6.92 -31.44 3.47
CA THR A 335 6.55 -30.04 3.69
C THR A 335 5.36 -29.63 2.84
N LEU A 336 5.26 -30.15 1.61
CA LEU A 336 4.12 -29.90 0.74
C LEU A 336 2.82 -30.51 1.29
N TYR A 337 2.90 -31.72 1.85
CA TYR A 337 1.76 -32.36 2.53
C TYR A 337 1.31 -31.59 3.77
N GLN A 338 2.26 -31.05 4.54
CA GLN A 338 1.93 -30.18 5.66
C GLN A 338 1.20 -28.92 5.18
N ALA A 339 1.72 -28.24 4.15
CA ALA A 339 1.07 -27.04 3.59
C ALA A 339 -0.34 -27.32 3.03
N LEU A 340 -0.57 -28.51 2.46
CA LEU A 340 -1.91 -28.96 2.04
C LEU A 340 -2.87 -29.08 3.23
N ARG A 341 -2.43 -29.70 4.33
CA ARG A 341 -3.22 -29.83 5.56
C ARG A 341 -3.55 -28.46 6.15
N ASP A 342 -2.56 -27.58 6.26
CA ASP A 342 -2.73 -26.25 6.81
C ASP A 342 -3.75 -25.44 5.99
N VAL A 343 -3.64 -25.48 4.65
CA VAL A 343 -4.62 -24.83 3.76
C VAL A 343 -6.02 -25.41 3.93
N HIS A 344 -6.15 -26.72 4.09
CA HIS A 344 -7.45 -27.35 4.34
C HIS A 344 -8.08 -26.85 5.65
N GLU A 345 -7.31 -26.81 6.74
CA GLU A 345 -7.77 -26.28 8.03
C GLU A 345 -8.18 -24.81 7.93
N LEU A 346 -7.41 -23.99 7.21
CA LEU A 346 -7.74 -22.59 6.96
C LEU A 346 -9.04 -22.43 6.15
N LYS A 347 -9.28 -23.29 5.15
CA LYS A 347 -10.53 -23.30 4.37
C LYS A 347 -11.71 -23.66 5.26
N GLU A 348 -11.62 -24.75 6.02
CA GLU A 348 -12.67 -25.20 6.95
C GLU A 348 -12.99 -24.13 7.99
N SER A 349 -11.97 -23.56 8.63
CA SER A 349 -12.16 -22.50 9.62
C SER A 349 -12.84 -21.27 9.01
N TYR A 350 -12.55 -20.92 7.75
CA TYR A 350 -13.19 -19.80 7.08
C TYR A 350 -14.65 -20.11 6.73
N LEU A 351 -14.93 -21.30 6.19
CA LEU A 351 -16.28 -21.74 5.84
C LEU A 351 -17.20 -21.71 7.07
N GLN A 352 -16.74 -22.28 8.19
CA GLN A 352 -17.53 -22.34 9.43
C GLN A 352 -17.82 -20.98 10.04
N ARG A 353 -16.84 -20.05 10.02
CA ARG A 353 -16.96 -18.77 10.73
C ARG A 353 -17.54 -17.65 9.88
N CYS A 354 -17.24 -17.62 8.59
CA CYS A 354 -17.49 -16.44 7.75
C CYS A 354 -18.73 -16.61 6.88
N ILE A 355 -18.92 -17.78 6.23
CA ILE A 355 -20.02 -17.97 5.27
C ILE A 355 -21.41 -17.73 5.89
N PRO A 356 -21.74 -18.26 7.08
CA PRO A 356 -23.06 -18.04 7.68
C PRO A 356 -23.34 -16.56 8.01
N VAL A 357 -22.30 -15.74 8.16
CA VAL A 357 -22.38 -14.33 8.58
C VAL A 357 -22.24 -13.37 7.39
N LEU A 358 -22.12 -13.89 6.16
CA LEU A 358 -22.03 -13.04 4.97
C LEU A 358 -23.35 -12.31 4.73
N LEU A 359 -23.28 -10.99 4.75
CA LEU A 359 -24.42 -10.13 4.46
C LEU A 359 -24.73 -10.16 2.97
N LYS A 360 -26.03 -10.19 2.66
CA LYS A 360 -26.52 -10.01 1.30
C LYS A 360 -26.28 -8.56 0.89
N VAL A 361 -25.92 -8.39 -0.38
CA VAL A 361 -25.63 -7.14 -1.03
C VAL A 361 -26.63 -6.94 -2.15
N ASP A 362 -27.09 -5.72 -2.36
CA ASP A 362 -27.88 -5.40 -3.55
C ASP A 362 -26.96 -4.96 -4.70
N VAL A 363 -27.16 -5.55 -5.88
CA VAL A 363 -26.43 -5.18 -7.10
C VAL A 363 -27.43 -4.53 -8.06
N PRO A 364 -27.24 -3.23 -8.39
CA PRO A 364 -28.13 -2.51 -9.29
C PRO A 364 -28.33 -3.26 -10.60
N ILE A 365 -29.57 -3.25 -11.11
CA ILE A 365 -29.96 -4.05 -12.28
C ILE A 365 -29.10 -3.74 -13.51
N GLU A 366 -28.69 -2.48 -13.66
CA GLU A 366 -27.83 -1.98 -14.73
C GLU A 366 -26.43 -2.60 -14.68
N GLN A 367 -25.96 -3.00 -13.50
CA GLN A 367 -24.63 -3.58 -13.29
C GLN A 367 -24.61 -5.11 -13.34
N ARG A 368 -25.79 -5.76 -13.35
CA ARG A 368 -25.87 -7.24 -13.22
C ARG A 368 -25.24 -7.98 -14.39
N GLN A 369 -25.37 -7.47 -15.62
CA GLN A 369 -24.75 -8.09 -16.78
C GLN A 369 -23.22 -8.09 -16.68
N GLU A 370 -22.64 -6.94 -16.31
CA GLU A 370 -21.19 -6.83 -16.09
C GLU A 370 -20.74 -7.74 -14.92
N TYR A 371 -21.52 -7.75 -13.83
CA TYR A 371 -21.25 -8.57 -12.66
C TYR A 371 -21.16 -10.06 -13.01
N VAL A 372 -22.13 -10.58 -13.78
CA VAL A 372 -22.16 -11.98 -14.19
C VAL A 372 -20.94 -12.32 -15.06
N GLY A 373 -20.63 -11.48 -16.06
CA GLY A 373 -19.47 -11.70 -16.92
C GLY A 373 -18.15 -11.72 -16.14
N LEU A 374 -17.98 -10.78 -15.21
CA LEU A 374 -16.83 -10.75 -14.32
C LEU A 374 -16.81 -11.95 -13.37
N LEU A 375 -17.96 -12.38 -12.84
CA LEU A 375 -18.03 -13.50 -11.89
C LEU A 375 -17.53 -14.79 -12.53
N GLU A 376 -17.94 -15.10 -13.75
CA GLU A 376 -17.44 -16.27 -14.47
C GLU A 376 -15.92 -16.21 -14.65
N GLN A 377 -15.40 -15.06 -15.09
CA GLN A 377 -13.97 -14.87 -15.27
C GLN A 377 -13.19 -15.09 -13.98
N VAL A 378 -13.64 -14.49 -12.88
CA VAL A 378 -12.99 -14.61 -11.56
C VAL A 378 -13.14 -16.02 -11.02
N HIS A 379 -14.27 -16.68 -11.26
CA HIS A 379 -14.53 -18.05 -10.82
C HIS A 379 -13.54 -19.04 -11.45
N ILE A 380 -13.26 -18.93 -12.75
CA ILE A 380 -12.25 -19.76 -13.42
C ILE A 380 -10.87 -19.61 -12.77
N LYS A 381 -10.46 -18.36 -12.52
CA LYS A 381 -9.18 -18.06 -11.84
C LYS A 381 -9.17 -18.59 -10.41
N ALA A 382 -10.26 -18.41 -9.67
CA ALA A 382 -10.40 -18.87 -8.30
C ALA A 382 -10.28 -20.39 -8.19
N THR A 383 -10.92 -21.14 -9.09
CA THR A 383 -10.82 -22.60 -9.17
C THR A 383 -9.40 -23.05 -9.48
N SER A 384 -8.71 -22.40 -10.42
CA SER A 384 -7.30 -22.69 -10.69
C SER A 384 -6.39 -22.39 -9.48
N MET A 385 -6.68 -21.30 -8.77
CA MET A 385 -5.92 -20.89 -7.60
C MET A 385 -6.16 -21.84 -6.41
N ASP A 386 -7.38 -22.34 -6.23
CA ASP A 386 -7.73 -23.26 -5.15
C ASP A 386 -6.83 -24.51 -5.14
N GLN A 387 -6.60 -25.08 -6.33
CA GLN A 387 -5.69 -26.20 -6.53
C GLN A 387 -4.23 -25.89 -6.21
N LYS A 388 -3.85 -24.61 -6.14
CA LYS A 388 -2.48 -24.12 -5.95
C LYS A 388 -2.25 -23.41 -4.62
N LEU A 389 -3.26 -23.35 -3.74
CA LEU A 389 -3.17 -22.63 -2.47
C LEU A 389 -2.05 -23.16 -1.56
N HIS A 390 -1.78 -24.46 -1.58
CA HIS A 390 -0.71 -25.06 -0.78
C HIS A 390 0.69 -24.62 -1.25
N TYR A 391 0.90 -24.42 -2.55
CA TYR A 391 2.13 -23.80 -3.07
C TYR A 391 2.24 -22.35 -2.63
N LEU A 392 1.16 -21.58 -2.69
CA LEU A 392 1.15 -20.20 -2.18
C LEU A 392 1.51 -20.14 -0.70
N HIS A 393 0.93 -21.03 0.11
CA HIS A 393 1.20 -21.11 1.54
C HIS A 393 2.66 -21.45 1.83
N PHE A 394 3.17 -22.48 1.15
CA PHE A 394 4.56 -22.92 1.28
C PHE A 394 5.57 -21.84 0.86
N VAL A 395 5.45 -21.32 -0.37
CA VAL A 395 6.40 -20.35 -0.92
C VAL A 395 6.28 -19.00 -0.21
N GLY A 396 5.06 -18.56 0.06
CA GLY A 396 4.81 -17.25 0.65
C GLY A 396 5.22 -17.15 2.12
N LYS A 397 5.22 -18.28 2.85
CA LYS A 397 5.44 -18.39 4.32
C LYS A 397 4.71 -17.31 5.13
N ASN A 398 3.58 -16.85 4.60
CA ASN A 398 2.78 -15.79 5.19
C ASN A 398 1.33 -16.26 5.22
N GLU A 399 0.98 -16.88 6.34
CA GLU A 399 -0.35 -17.42 6.59
C GLU A 399 -1.46 -16.38 6.39
N GLN A 400 -1.20 -15.12 6.74
CA GLN A 400 -2.20 -14.06 6.57
C GLN A 400 -2.48 -13.78 5.08
N ASN A 401 -1.46 -13.81 4.23
CA ASN A 401 -1.65 -13.67 2.79
C ASN A 401 -2.45 -14.86 2.24
N THR A 402 -2.14 -16.08 2.69
CA THR A 402 -2.89 -17.29 2.32
C THR A 402 -4.35 -17.17 2.74
N LYS A 403 -4.65 -16.77 3.98
CA LYS A 403 -6.02 -16.54 4.48
C LYS A 403 -6.80 -15.55 3.62
N VAL A 404 -6.15 -14.45 3.20
CA VAL A 404 -6.78 -13.47 2.31
C VAL A 404 -7.14 -14.09 0.97
N VAL A 405 -6.23 -14.84 0.32
CA VAL A 405 -6.52 -15.49 -0.96
C VAL A 405 -7.61 -16.54 -0.82
N ILE A 406 -7.55 -17.38 0.23
CA ILE A 406 -8.58 -18.36 0.59
C ILE A 406 -9.95 -17.69 0.69
N SER A 407 -10.04 -16.57 1.44
CA SER A 407 -11.31 -15.85 1.62
C SER A 407 -11.93 -15.39 0.29
N LYS A 408 -11.11 -14.96 -0.68
CA LYS A 408 -11.58 -14.52 -1.98
C LYS A 408 -11.97 -15.67 -2.88
N VAL A 409 -11.17 -16.74 -2.90
CA VAL A 409 -11.50 -17.98 -3.63
C VAL A 409 -12.84 -18.53 -3.16
N ILE A 410 -13.01 -18.71 -1.85
CA ILE A 410 -14.25 -19.25 -1.26
C ILE A 410 -15.44 -18.32 -1.53
N ASN A 411 -15.31 -17.01 -1.32
CA ASN A 411 -16.44 -16.09 -1.54
C ASN A 411 -16.89 -16.07 -3.01
N VAL A 412 -15.96 -16.13 -3.97
CA VAL A 412 -16.29 -16.19 -5.41
C VAL A 412 -16.99 -17.51 -5.75
N GLN A 413 -16.50 -18.63 -5.21
CA GLN A 413 -17.14 -19.94 -5.40
C GLN A 413 -18.55 -19.95 -4.80
N GLN A 414 -18.72 -19.44 -3.59
CA GLN A 414 -20.03 -19.34 -2.92
C GLN A 414 -21.00 -18.44 -3.71
N GLN A 415 -20.52 -17.29 -4.19
CA GLN A 415 -21.30 -16.38 -5.01
C GLN A 415 -21.78 -17.06 -6.30
N ARG A 416 -20.93 -17.89 -6.93
CA ARG A 416 -21.30 -18.63 -8.15
C ARG A 416 -22.40 -19.66 -7.88
N ILE A 417 -22.33 -20.37 -6.76
CA ILE A 417 -23.37 -21.32 -6.32
C ILE A 417 -24.70 -20.60 -6.11
N MET A 418 -24.68 -19.47 -5.40
CA MET A 418 -25.89 -18.67 -5.13
C MET A 418 -26.52 -18.07 -6.39
N MET A 419 -25.72 -17.76 -7.42
CA MET A 419 -26.22 -17.30 -8.72
C MET A 419 -26.90 -18.40 -9.55
N GLY A 420 -26.68 -19.68 -9.22
CA GLY A 420 -27.31 -20.82 -9.88
C GLY A 420 -28.67 -21.22 -9.27
N GLN A 421 -29.12 -20.56 -8.20
CA GLN A 421 -30.40 -20.82 -7.55
C GLN A 421 -31.55 -20.08 -8.25
N ASP A 422 -32.78 -20.55 -8.11
CA ASP A 422 -33.99 -19.92 -8.71
C ASP A 422 -34.19 -18.46 -8.29
N ASN A 423 -33.64 -18.08 -7.13
CA ASN A 423 -33.63 -16.71 -6.64
C ASN A 423 -32.17 -16.25 -6.37
N PRO A 424 -31.50 -15.62 -7.35
CA PRO A 424 -30.09 -15.29 -7.25
C PRO A 424 -29.84 -14.27 -6.14
N GLN A 425 -28.91 -14.59 -5.25
CA GLN A 425 -28.49 -13.72 -4.14
C GLN A 425 -27.04 -13.27 -4.34
N PHE A 426 -26.77 -12.01 -4.01
CA PHE A 426 -25.43 -11.45 -4.05
C PHE A 426 -24.88 -11.29 -2.64
N ILE A 427 -23.66 -11.74 -2.43
CA ILE A 427 -22.88 -11.59 -1.18
C ILE A 427 -21.66 -10.69 -1.38
N MET A 428 -21.45 -10.21 -2.61
CA MET A 428 -20.36 -9.32 -2.98
C MET A 428 -20.89 -8.20 -3.91
N THR A 429 -20.36 -6.99 -3.74
CA THR A 429 -20.56 -5.90 -4.70
C THR A 429 -19.72 -6.14 -5.96
N LEU A 430 -20.06 -5.47 -7.06
CA LEU A 430 -19.24 -5.47 -8.29
C LEU A 430 -17.78 -5.06 -8.02
N ASP A 431 -17.57 -4.01 -7.22
CA ASP A 431 -16.22 -3.59 -6.84
C ASP A 431 -15.52 -4.61 -5.94
N GLY A 432 -16.26 -5.29 -5.07
CA GLY A 432 -15.76 -6.41 -4.27
C GLY A 432 -15.25 -7.55 -5.15
N LEU A 433 -15.96 -7.83 -6.24
CA LEU A 433 -15.60 -8.84 -7.23
C LEU A 433 -14.38 -8.43 -8.07
N ARG A 434 -14.29 -7.17 -8.51
CA ARG A 434 -13.07 -6.63 -9.17
C ARG A 434 -11.85 -6.68 -8.24
N LYS A 435 -12.03 -6.40 -6.95
CA LYS A 435 -10.95 -6.55 -5.95
C LYS A 435 -10.54 -8.02 -5.81
N ALA A 436 -11.51 -8.95 -5.78
CA ALA A 436 -11.23 -10.39 -5.72
C ALA A 436 -10.46 -10.88 -6.95
N ASP A 437 -10.84 -10.44 -8.16
CA ASP A 437 -10.14 -10.75 -9.41
C ASP A 437 -8.64 -10.43 -9.29
N ARG A 438 -8.32 -9.20 -8.89
CA ARG A 438 -6.94 -8.74 -8.74
C ARG A 438 -6.16 -9.56 -7.73
N ILE A 439 -6.76 -9.88 -6.58
CA ILE A 439 -6.10 -10.68 -5.54
C ILE A 439 -5.80 -12.09 -6.04
N VAL A 440 -6.78 -12.75 -6.65
CA VAL A 440 -6.64 -14.12 -7.16
C VAL A 440 -5.64 -14.17 -8.32
N GLN A 441 -5.72 -13.22 -9.25
CA GLN A 441 -4.77 -13.07 -10.36
C GLN A 441 -3.34 -12.91 -9.85
N ASN A 442 -3.11 -11.99 -8.90
CA ASN A 442 -1.78 -11.76 -8.34
C ASN A 442 -1.24 -13.01 -7.61
N ALA A 443 -2.10 -13.77 -6.93
CA ALA A 443 -1.72 -15.01 -6.27
C ALA A 443 -1.33 -16.10 -7.28
N LEU A 444 -2.07 -16.23 -8.38
CA LEU A 444 -1.75 -17.16 -9.47
C LEU A 444 -0.39 -16.83 -10.09
N GLU A 445 -0.17 -15.56 -10.43
CA GLU A 445 1.09 -15.10 -11.01
C GLU A 445 2.28 -15.34 -10.07
N PHE A 446 2.09 -15.10 -8.77
CA PHE A 446 3.08 -15.40 -7.75
C PHE A 446 3.46 -16.88 -7.74
N VAL A 447 2.48 -17.79 -7.72
CA VAL A 447 2.74 -19.24 -7.71
C VAL A 447 3.41 -19.68 -9.02
N VAL A 448 2.97 -19.19 -10.17
CA VAL A 448 3.58 -19.53 -11.47
C VAL A 448 5.03 -19.05 -11.54
N ARG A 449 5.31 -17.84 -11.05
CA ARG A 449 6.67 -17.31 -11.00
C ARG A 449 7.55 -18.11 -10.05
N ALA A 450 7.06 -18.42 -8.86
CA ALA A 450 7.77 -19.25 -7.90
C ALA A 450 8.08 -20.65 -8.47
N GLY A 451 7.11 -21.27 -9.15
CA GLY A 451 7.30 -22.54 -9.84
C GLY A 451 8.42 -22.51 -10.87
N ARG A 452 8.50 -21.45 -11.67
CA ARG A 452 9.60 -21.25 -12.64
C ARG A 452 10.96 -21.13 -11.97
N LEU A 453 11.05 -20.38 -10.87
CA LEU A 453 12.31 -20.23 -10.15
C LEU A 453 12.77 -21.55 -9.51
N MET A 454 11.85 -22.34 -8.96
CA MET A 454 12.16 -23.68 -8.44
C MET A 454 12.59 -24.66 -9.55
N ALA A 455 12.07 -24.51 -10.77
CA ALA A 455 12.45 -25.35 -11.90
C ALA A 455 13.89 -25.06 -12.40
N ILE A 456 14.33 -23.79 -12.35
CA ILE A 456 15.69 -23.38 -12.80
C ILE A 456 16.79 -23.94 -11.88
N GLN A 457 16.46 -24.29 -10.63
CA GLN A 457 17.43 -24.79 -9.66
C GLN A 457 17.65 -26.31 -9.72
N ARG A 458 16.87 -27.01 -10.55
CA ARG A 458 17.08 -28.43 -10.85
C ARG A 458 17.93 -28.54 -12.11
#